data_AF-A0A972QUB8-F1
#
_entry.id   AF-A0A972QUB8-F1
#
_cell.length_a   1.000
_cell.length_b   1.000
_cell.length_c   1.000
_cell.angle_alpha   90.00
_cell.angle_beta   90.00
_cell.angle_gamma   90.00
#
_symmetry.space_group_name_H-M   'P 1'
#
loop_
_entity.id
_entity.type
_entity.pdbx_description
1 polymer ?
#
loop_
_entity_poly.entity_id
_entity_poly.type
_entity_poly.pdbx_seq_one_letter_code
_entity_poly.pdbx_strand_id
1 'polypeptide(L)'
;MPLAFDSISHGTVAFGFFNIDSDMLLLDQYFFFATEFCENISKMAERKKEGPLNTYLQVYQIPCPEDIGDLMGAIHGIHYKGFIGEVYIRFPFPKRPEEFKQKPDGLKNRTIVEGIITKYADPIQIPIPVDEERQEVEIGAYRFSRDSFQELIKYVWRGGYPRWKDEVRPDYVLDMKEKIEQNRSGLFEGIVFEE
;
A
#
# COMPACT_ATOMS: atom_id res chain seq x y z
N MET A 1 -7.18 5.76 -4.14
CA MET A 1 -6.60 7.09 -3.93
C MET A 1 -5.96 7.13 -2.57
N PRO A 2 -4.72 7.62 -2.48
CA PRO A 2 -4.05 7.73 -1.21
C PRO A 2 -4.87 8.64 -0.29
N LEU A 3 -4.97 8.24 0.98
CA LEU A 3 -5.61 9.02 2.03
C LEU A 3 -4.57 9.41 3.09
N ALA A 4 -4.97 10.32 3.96
CA ALA A 4 -4.22 10.73 5.13
C ALA A 4 -4.35 9.68 6.23
N PHE A 5 -3.23 9.24 6.79
CA PHE A 5 -3.17 8.33 7.94
C PHE A 5 -2.21 8.86 8.99
N ASP A 6 -2.48 8.57 10.26
CA ASP A 6 -1.66 9.06 11.36
C ASP A 6 -0.45 8.15 11.59
N SER A 7 0.74 8.74 11.52
CA SER A 7 2.02 8.18 11.94
C SER A 7 2.45 8.81 13.27
N ILE A 8 3.02 7.99 14.16
CA ILE A 8 3.65 8.45 15.41
C ILE A 8 4.87 9.34 15.09
N SER A 9 5.64 9.01 14.06
CA SER A 9 6.91 9.71 13.78
C SER A 9 6.76 10.97 12.92
N HIS A 10 5.79 11.00 11.99
CA HIS A 10 5.69 12.07 10.99
C HIS A 10 4.35 12.82 11.00
N GLY A 11 3.48 12.55 11.97
CA GLY A 11 2.12 13.08 11.95
C GLY A 11 1.32 12.46 10.81
N THR A 12 0.57 13.26 10.07
CA THR A 12 -0.26 12.74 8.97
C THR A 12 0.57 12.47 7.71
N VAL A 13 0.50 11.24 7.19
CA VAL A 13 1.23 10.78 6.00
C VAL A 13 0.27 10.27 4.93
N ALA A 14 0.66 10.35 3.65
CA ALA A 14 -0.15 9.85 2.56
C ALA A 14 0.09 8.35 2.35
N PHE A 15 -0.96 7.54 2.39
CA PHE A 15 -0.89 6.11 2.08
C PHE A 15 -2.02 5.65 1.17
N GLY A 16 -1.70 4.79 0.21
CA GLY A 16 -2.67 4.00 -0.53
C GLY A 16 -2.46 3.91 -2.03
N PHE A 17 -3.38 3.25 -2.73
CA PHE A 17 -3.37 3.16 -4.19
C PHE A 17 -3.45 4.54 -4.84
N PHE A 18 -2.50 4.84 -5.73
CA PHE A 18 -2.46 6.08 -6.50
C PHE A 18 -2.94 5.92 -7.94
N ASN A 19 -3.15 4.69 -8.42
CA ASN A 19 -3.69 4.43 -9.75
C ASN A 19 -4.57 3.16 -9.72
N ILE A 20 -5.77 3.21 -10.29
CA ILE A 20 -6.75 2.11 -10.19
C ILE A 20 -6.42 0.89 -11.06
N ASP A 21 -5.51 1.03 -12.03
CA ASP A 21 -5.06 -0.03 -12.93
C ASP A 21 -3.80 -0.74 -12.41
N SER A 22 -3.20 -0.23 -11.33
CA SER A 22 -2.05 -0.83 -10.67
C SER A 22 -2.43 -1.25 -9.25
N ASP A 23 -1.83 -2.32 -8.76
CA ASP A 23 -1.88 -2.71 -7.35
C ASP A 23 -0.76 -2.06 -6.52
N MET A 24 -0.07 -1.05 -7.05
CA MET A 24 0.98 -0.34 -6.32
C MET A 24 0.41 0.67 -5.32
N LEU A 25 0.90 0.57 -4.10
CA LEU A 25 0.67 1.49 -2.99
C LEU A 25 1.78 2.53 -2.94
N LEU A 26 1.45 3.73 -2.49
CA LEU A 26 2.44 4.69 -2.00
C LEU A 26 2.31 4.88 -0.49
N LEU A 27 3.44 5.18 0.14
CA LEU A 27 3.60 5.72 1.49
C LEU A 27 4.61 6.86 1.37
N ASP A 28 4.11 8.08 1.13
CA ASP A 28 4.90 9.25 0.73
C ASP A 28 5.94 8.93 -0.37
N GLN A 29 7.22 8.76 0.00
CA GLN A 29 8.34 8.48 -0.91
C GLN A 29 8.57 6.99 -1.20
N TYR A 30 7.90 6.09 -0.48
CA TYR A 30 8.01 4.64 -0.69
C TYR A 30 6.86 4.15 -1.56
N PHE A 31 7.20 3.36 -2.58
CA PHE A 31 6.25 2.70 -3.46
C PHE A 31 6.46 1.20 -3.38
N PHE A 32 5.39 0.44 -3.25
CA PHE A 32 5.45 -1.02 -3.16
C PHE A 32 4.12 -1.63 -3.60
N PHE A 33 4.19 -2.85 -4.11
CA PHE A 33 3.00 -3.55 -4.58
C PHE A 33 2.19 -4.07 -3.39
N ALA A 34 0.86 -4.03 -3.52
CA ALA A 34 -0.05 -4.49 -2.47
C ALA A 34 0.10 -5.99 -2.19
N THR A 35 0.56 -6.79 -3.17
CA THR A 35 0.92 -8.19 -2.95
C THR A 35 1.98 -8.32 -1.86
N GLU A 36 3.09 -7.59 -1.94
CA GLU A 36 4.18 -7.61 -0.97
C GLU A 36 3.74 -7.11 0.41
N PHE A 37 2.89 -6.08 0.43
CA PHE A 37 2.31 -5.58 1.66
C PHE A 37 1.44 -6.63 2.35
N CYS A 38 0.49 -7.21 1.62
CA CYS A 38 -0.40 -8.26 2.12
C CYS A 38 0.37 -9.51 2.54
N GLU A 39 1.35 -9.96 1.76
CA GLU A 39 2.20 -11.11 2.12
C GLU A 39 3.01 -10.88 3.40
N ASN A 40 3.54 -9.66 3.61
CA ASN A 40 4.24 -9.34 4.84
C ASN A 40 3.30 -9.37 6.05
N ILE A 41 2.09 -8.84 5.91
CA ILE A 41 1.09 -8.88 6.97
C ILE A 41 0.64 -10.31 7.26
N SER A 42 0.41 -11.12 6.23
CA SER A 42 0.14 -12.55 6.34
C SER A 42 1.21 -13.25 7.18
N LYS A 43 2.50 -13.01 6.89
CA LYS A 43 3.64 -13.57 7.65
C LYS A 43 3.68 -13.08 9.10
N MET A 44 3.33 -11.81 9.35
CA MET A 44 3.22 -11.27 10.70
C MET A 44 2.09 -11.94 11.49
N ALA A 45 0.93 -12.17 10.86
CA ALA A 45 -0.22 -12.80 11.50
C ALA A 45 0.02 -14.27 11.82
N GLU A 46 0.67 -15.03 10.93
CA GLU A 46 0.98 -16.44 11.15
C GLU A 46 2.12 -16.70 12.14
N ARG A 47 2.78 -15.65 12.62
CA ARG A 47 3.93 -15.77 13.52
C ARG A 47 3.52 -16.43 14.84
N LYS A 48 4.26 -17.48 15.20
CA LYS A 48 4.28 -18.02 16.56
C LYS A 48 5.25 -17.20 17.42
N LYS A 49 4.91 -16.96 18.68
CA LYS A 49 5.60 -16.05 19.63
C LYS A 49 7.12 -16.24 19.85
N GLU A 50 7.79 -17.18 19.18
CA GLU A 50 9.20 -17.48 19.39
C GLU A 50 10.11 -16.85 18.32
N GLY A 51 11.04 -16.00 18.76
CA GLY A 51 12.12 -15.41 17.94
C GLY A 51 11.80 -14.07 17.28
N PRO A 52 12.80 -13.21 16.99
CA PRO A 52 12.59 -11.92 16.33
C PRO A 52 12.04 -12.10 14.91
N LEU A 53 11.00 -11.34 14.57
CA LEU A 53 10.47 -11.31 13.21
C LEU A 53 11.31 -10.36 12.36
N ASN A 54 12.15 -10.92 11.49
CA ASN A 54 12.82 -10.14 10.45
C ASN A 54 11.94 -10.15 9.19
N THR A 55 10.85 -9.39 9.21
CA THR A 55 10.07 -9.09 8.00
C THR A 55 10.71 -7.96 7.23
N TYR A 56 10.78 -8.13 5.91
CA TYR A 56 11.31 -7.13 5.00
C TYR A 56 10.29 -6.86 3.91
N LEU A 57 10.14 -5.59 3.56
CA LEU A 57 9.32 -5.15 2.44
C LEU A 57 10.22 -4.69 1.31
N GLN A 58 9.99 -5.24 0.12
CA GLN A 58 10.59 -4.72 -1.09
C GLN A 58 9.85 -3.44 -1.48
N VAL A 59 10.59 -2.34 -1.55
CA VAL A 59 10.07 -1.01 -1.89
C VAL A 59 10.94 -0.36 -2.96
N TYR A 60 10.36 0.62 -3.63
CA TYR A 60 11.04 1.59 -4.45
C TYR A 60 11.00 2.93 -3.71
N GLN A 61 12.14 3.43 -3.28
CA GLN A 61 12.21 4.74 -2.63
C GLN A 61 12.59 5.78 -3.67
N ILE A 62 11.70 6.74 -3.94
CA ILE A 62 12.00 7.90 -4.80
C ILE A 62 12.39 9.07 -3.89
N PRO A 63 13.70 9.40 -3.76
CA PRO A 63 14.16 10.37 -2.76
C PRO A 63 13.83 11.82 -3.11
N CYS A 64 13.65 12.11 -4.40
CA CYS A 64 13.42 13.45 -4.93
C CYS A 64 11.91 13.64 -5.17
N PRO A 65 11.21 14.55 -4.45
CA PRO A 65 9.77 14.76 -4.62
C PRO A 65 9.36 15.13 -6.05
N GLU A 66 10.22 15.84 -6.78
CA GLU A 66 10.00 16.21 -8.17
C GLU A 66 9.91 14.98 -9.10
N ASP A 67 10.63 13.90 -8.76
CA ASP A 67 10.62 12.63 -9.49
C ASP A 67 9.42 11.76 -9.14
N ILE A 68 8.75 12.00 -8.00
CA ILE A 68 7.46 11.36 -7.69
C ILE A 68 6.37 11.89 -8.63
N GLY A 69 6.32 13.21 -8.80
CA GLY A 69 5.35 13.88 -9.67
C GLY A 69 4.10 14.41 -8.94
N ASP A 70 3.18 14.96 -9.73
CA ASP A 70 1.95 15.61 -9.24
C ASP A 70 0.73 14.72 -9.48
N LEU A 71 0.28 14.02 -8.45
CA LEU A 71 -0.90 13.16 -8.53
C LEU A 71 -2.17 13.93 -8.91
N MET A 72 -2.39 15.11 -8.34
CA MET A 72 -3.59 15.89 -8.61
C MET A 72 -3.55 16.45 -10.04
N GLY A 73 -2.40 16.93 -10.49
CA GLY A 73 -2.18 17.36 -11.88
C GLY A 73 -2.38 16.23 -12.88
N ALA A 74 -1.92 15.01 -12.57
CA ALA A 74 -2.05 13.84 -13.43
C ALA A 74 -3.51 13.36 -13.55
N ILE A 75 -4.27 13.36 -12.44
CA ILE A 75 -5.70 12.99 -12.43
C ILE A 75 -6.54 13.93 -13.31
N HIS A 76 -6.25 15.23 -13.28
CA HIS A 76 -6.94 16.21 -14.11
C HIS A 76 -6.41 16.28 -15.55
N GLY A 77 -5.39 15.48 -15.88
CA GLY A 77 -4.74 15.45 -17.18
C GLY A 77 -4.01 16.74 -17.56
N ILE A 78 -3.61 17.53 -16.56
CA ILE A 78 -3.00 18.85 -16.73
C ILE A 78 -1.47 18.70 -16.77
N HIS A 79 -0.90 17.96 -15.81
CA HIS A 79 0.55 17.80 -15.67
C HIS A 79 0.92 16.33 -15.50
N TYR A 80 1.70 15.81 -16.44
CA TYR A 80 2.30 14.48 -16.37
C TYR A 80 3.81 14.63 -16.19
N LYS A 81 4.27 14.57 -14.94
CA LYS A 81 5.69 14.57 -14.57
C LYS A 81 5.96 13.52 -13.50
N GLY A 82 7.22 13.11 -13.40
CA GLY A 82 7.66 12.08 -12.47
C GLY A 82 7.01 10.72 -12.71
N PHE A 83 7.27 9.81 -11.79
CA PHE A 83 6.77 8.45 -11.80
C PHE A 83 5.23 8.40 -11.94
N ILE A 84 4.50 9.15 -11.11
CA ILE A 84 3.04 9.16 -11.13
C ILE A 84 2.52 9.64 -12.49
N GLY A 85 3.11 10.70 -13.04
CA GLY A 85 2.73 11.22 -14.35
C GLY A 85 2.90 10.19 -15.47
N GLU A 86 4.03 9.48 -15.51
CA GLU A 86 4.25 8.42 -16.51
C GLU A 86 3.27 7.26 -16.37
N VAL A 87 2.93 6.85 -15.13
CA VAL A 87 1.89 5.84 -14.90
C VAL A 87 0.54 6.31 -15.42
N TYR A 88 0.16 7.57 -15.19
CA TYR A 88 -1.11 8.12 -15.67
C TYR A 88 -1.16 8.37 -17.19
N ILE A 89 -0.02 8.55 -17.86
CA ILE A 89 0.03 8.51 -19.34
C ILE A 89 -0.35 7.11 -19.83
N ARG A 90 0.17 6.07 -19.17
CA ARG A 90 -0.07 4.68 -19.57
C ARG A 90 -1.46 4.18 -19.18
N PHE A 91 -1.91 4.57 -18.00
CA PHE A 91 -3.16 4.17 -17.34
C PHE A 91 -3.92 5.42 -16.88
N PRO A 92 -4.57 6.13 -17.82
CA PRO A 92 -5.21 7.40 -17.55
C PRO A 92 -6.41 7.25 -16.61
N PHE A 93 -6.75 8.36 -15.95
CA PHE A 93 -7.97 8.44 -15.15
C PHE A 93 -9.19 8.11 -16.03
N PRO A 94 -10.16 7.32 -15.53
CA PRO A 94 -11.31 6.96 -16.33
C PRO A 94 -12.13 8.18 -16.75
N LYS A 95 -12.68 8.16 -17.96
CA LYS A 95 -13.54 9.24 -18.47
C LYS A 95 -14.84 9.38 -17.68
N ARG A 96 -15.25 8.30 -17.02
CA ARG A 96 -16.51 8.17 -16.31
C ARG A 96 -16.22 7.96 -14.82
N PRO A 97 -16.71 8.84 -13.92
CA PRO A 97 -16.45 8.72 -12.49
C PRO A 97 -16.88 7.38 -11.88
N GLU A 98 -17.91 6.74 -12.41
CA GLU A 98 -18.38 5.42 -11.95
C GLU A 98 -17.39 4.29 -12.24
N GLU A 99 -16.51 4.44 -13.23
CA GLU A 99 -15.43 3.49 -13.53
C GLU A 99 -14.22 3.69 -12.62
N PHE A 100 -14.23 4.73 -11.78
CA PHE A 100 -13.20 4.96 -10.79
C PHE A 100 -13.37 3.95 -9.66
N LYS A 101 -12.80 2.76 -9.88
CA LYS A 101 -12.82 1.59 -9.00
C LYS A 101 -11.49 0.87 -9.08
N GLN A 102 -10.91 0.50 -7.93
CA GLN A 102 -9.65 -0.23 -7.88
C GLN A 102 -9.80 -1.58 -8.59
N LYS A 103 -9.04 -1.83 -9.64
CA LYS A 103 -9.18 -3.05 -10.43
C LYS A 103 -8.47 -4.21 -9.71
N PRO A 104 -9.15 -5.34 -9.47
CA PRO A 104 -8.55 -6.49 -8.78
C PRO A 104 -7.41 -7.13 -9.60
N ASP A 105 -7.40 -6.93 -10.91
CA ASP A 105 -6.37 -7.49 -11.79
C ASP A 105 -5.19 -6.54 -12.03
N GLY A 106 -5.00 -5.53 -11.17
CA GLY A 106 -3.85 -4.61 -11.24
C GLY A 106 -2.49 -5.31 -11.25
N LEU A 107 -2.39 -6.48 -10.63
CA LEU A 107 -1.20 -7.35 -10.65
C LEU A 107 -0.74 -7.70 -12.08
N LYS A 108 -1.67 -7.81 -13.05
CA LYS A 108 -1.32 -8.08 -14.46
C LYS A 108 -0.47 -6.97 -15.08
N ASN A 109 -0.58 -5.75 -14.55
CA ASN A 109 0.16 -4.58 -15.02
C ASN A 109 1.50 -4.39 -14.29
N ARG A 110 1.83 -5.27 -13.34
CA ARG A 110 3.05 -5.17 -12.51
C ARG A 110 4.31 -4.94 -13.33
N THR A 111 4.59 -5.79 -14.32
CA THR A 111 5.80 -5.68 -15.16
C THR A 111 5.87 -4.33 -15.89
N ILE A 112 4.73 -3.77 -16.29
CA ILE A 112 4.67 -2.45 -16.94
C ILE A 112 5.01 -1.35 -15.94
N VAL A 113 4.37 -1.35 -14.77
CA VAL A 113 4.56 -0.31 -13.74
C VAL A 113 5.97 -0.39 -13.14
N GLU A 114 6.50 -1.59 -12.95
CA GLU A 114 7.87 -1.84 -12.51
C GLU A 114 8.89 -1.30 -13.53
N GLY A 115 8.64 -1.49 -14.84
CA GLY A 115 9.45 -0.89 -15.90
C GLY A 115 9.40 0.65 -15.95
N ILE A 116 8.37 1.28 -15.38
CA ILE A 116 8.30 2.74 -15.25
C ILE A 116 9.06 3.18 -14.00
N ILE A 117 8.79 2.59 -12.83
CA ILE A 117 9.37 3.05 -11.57
C ILE A 117 10.88 2.87 -11.50
N THR A 118 11.43 1.85 -12.17
CA THR A 118 12.86 1.57 -12.24
C THR A 118 13.67 2.66 -12.95
N LYS A 119 13.02 3.63 -13.61
CA LYS A 119 13.68 4.84 -14.13
C LYS A 119 13.97 5.87 -13.03
N TYR A 120 13.25 5.78 -11.91
CA TYR A 120 13.23 6.77 -10.82
C TYR A 120 13.82 6.23 -9.51
N ALA A 121 13.78 4.91 -9.30
CA ALA A 121 14.28 4.28 -8.09
C ALA A 121 14.71 2.83 -8.34
N ASP A 122 15.77 2.40 -7.67
CA ASP A 122 16.14 0.99 -7.56
C ASP A 122 15.30 0.30 -6.47
N PRO A 123 14.98 -1.00 -6.63
CA PRO A 123 14.33 -1.77 -5.59
C PRO A 123 15.27 -1.97 -4.40
N ILE A 124 14.78 -1.67 -3.20
CA ILE A 124 15.49 -1.91 -1.94
C ILE A 124 14.61 -2.74 -0.99
N GLN A 125 15.24 -3.42 -0.04
CA GLN A 125 14.53 -4.06 1.06
C GLN A 125 14.65 -3.19 2.30
N ILE A 126 13.51 -2.82 2.88
CA ILE A 126 13.44 -2.14 4.16
C ILE A 126 12.90 -3.11 5.23
N PRO A 127 13.45 -3.10 6.45
CA PRO A 127 12.89 -3.89 7.54
C PRO A 127 11.52 -3.33 7.95
N ILE A 128 10.61 -4.21 8.36
CA ILE A 128 9.39 -3.87 9.08
C ILE A 128 9.48 -4.44 10.49
N PRO A 129 10.14 -3.73 11.43
CA PRO A 129 10.19 -4.16 12.82
C PRO A 129 8.80 -3.97 13.48
N VAL A 130 8.48 -4.91 14.36
CA VAL A 130 7.30 -4.86 15.24
C VAL A 130 7.79 -4.76 16.69
N ASP A 131 7.41 -3.69 17.37
CA ASP A 131 7.57 -3.54 18.81
C ASP A 131 6.33 -4.13 19.49
N GLU A 132 6.46 -5.35 20.01
CA GLU A 132 5.37 -6.06 20.69
C GLU A 132 5.01 -5.44 22.05
N GLU A 133 5.94 -4.75 22.73
CA GLU A 133 5.64 -4.12 24.02
C GLU A 133 4.79 -2.87 23.82
N ARG A 134 5.13 -2.07 22.81
CA ARG A 134 4.40 -0.83 22.48
C ARG A 134 3.26 -1.03 21.51
N GLN A 135 3.17 -2.20 20.88
CA GLN A 135 2.23 -2.49 19.80
C GLN A 135 2.38 -1.48 18.66
N GLU A 136 3.62 -1.27 18.23
CA GLU A 136 4.00 -0.35 17.16
C GLU A 136 4.67 -1.11 16.01
N VAL A 137 4.55 -0.57 14.80
CA VAL A 137 5.20 -1.12 13.62
C VAL A 137 5.85 -0.02 12.81
N GLU A 138 6.99 -0.32 12.19
CA GLU A 138 7.71 0.65 11.36
C GLU A 138 7.75 0.21 9.90
N ILE A 139 7.46 1.11 8.97
CA ILE A 139 7.64 0.90 7.53
C ILE A 139 8.63 1.95 7.05
N GLY A 140 9.91 1.57 6.99
CA GLY A 140 10.98 2.49 6.64
C GLY A 140 11.13 3.57 7.71
N ALA A 141 11.01 4.84 7.34
CA ALA A 141 11.06 5.96 8.29
C ALA A 141 9.77 6.15 9.11
N TYR A 142 8.67 5.48 8.75
CA TYR A 142 7.34 5.74 9.29
C TYR A 142 7.01 4.78 10.41
N ARG A 143 6.59 5.31 11.57
CA ARG A 143 6.19 4.52 12.74
C ARG A 143 4.69 4.66 12.93
N PHE A 144 3.99 3.55 13.16
CA PHE A 144 2.53 3.52 13.31
C PHE A 144 2.17 2.87 14.64
N SER A 145 1.15 3.41 15.29
CA SER A 145 0.47 2.72 16.38
C SER A 145 -0.27 1.50 15.82
N ARG A 146 -0.64 0.56 16.68
CA ARG A 146 -1.51 -0.55 16.31
C ARG A 146 -2.75 -0.09 15.56
N ASP A 147 -3.47 0.89 16.10
CA ASP A 147 -4.74 1.35 15.54
C ASP A 147 -4.55 1.98 14.16
N SER A 148 -3.56 2.87 14.01
CA SER A 148 -3.22 3.48 12.71
C SER A 148 -2.79 2.42 11.69
N PHE A 149 -1.98 1.44 12.10
CA PHE A 149 -1.56 0.35 11.23
C PHE A 149 -2.73 -0.51 10.76
N GLN A 150 -3.66 -0.85 11.66
CA GLN A 150 -4.89 -1.56 11.30
C GLN A 150 -5.72 -0.77 10.28
N GLU A 151 -5.74 0.56 10.35
CA GLU A 151 -6.42 1.38 9.34
C GLU A 151 -5.74 1.30 7.95
N LEU A 152 -4.41 1.16 7.87
CA LEU A 152 -3.72 0.89 6.60
C LEU A 152 -4.18 -0.46 6.01
N ILE A 153 -4.27 -1.50 6.85
CA ILE A 153 -4.72 -2.84 6.45
C ILE A 153 -6.18 -2.79 5.97
N LYS A 154 -7.06 -2.14 6.73
CA LYS A 154 -8.48 -1.97 6.37
C LYS A 154 -8.65 -1.17 5.08
N TYR A 155 -7.81 -0.16 4.85
CA TYR A 155 -7.80 0.58 3.60
C TYR A 155 -7.52 -0.35 2.41
N VAL A 156 -6.47 -1.18 2.50
CA VAL A 156 -6.15 -2.14 1.43
C VAL A 156 -7.27 -3.17 1.26
N TRP A 157 -7.81 -3.69 2.36
CA TRP A 157 -8.95 -4.61 2.35
C TRP A 157 -10.16 -4.04 1.58
N ARG A 158 -10.51 -2.77 1.82
CA ARG A 158 -11.62 -2.08 1.14
C ARG A 158 -11.35 -1.80 -0.34
N GLY A 159 -10.09 -1.87 -0.80
CA GLY A 159 -9.67 -1.45 -2.14
C GLY A 159 -9.40 0.04 -2.23
N GLY A 160 -9.04 0.62 -1.08
CA GLY A 160 -8.90 2.04 -0.87
C GLY A 160 -10.18 2.83 -1.09
N TYR A 161 -10.02 4.11 -1.39
CA TYR A 161 -11.08 4.95 -1.94
C TYR A 161 -10.77 5.15 -3.41
N PRO A 162 -11.39 4.39 -4.33
CA PRO A 162 -12.85 4.26 -4.41
C PRO A 162 -13.46 2.86 -4.19
N ARG A 163 -12.77 1.95 -3.49
CA ARG A 163 -13.07 0.53 -3.32
C ARG A 163 -12.76 -0.34 -4.53
N TRP A 164 -12.73 -1.66 -4.29
CA TRP A 164 -12.58 -2.67 -5.33
C TRP A 164 -13.72 -2.61 -6.36
N LYS A 165 -13.36 -2.82 -7.62
CA LYS A 165 -14.29 -2.94 -8.72
C LYS A 165 -15.19 -4.16 -8.50
N ASP A 166 -16.50 -3.95 -8.61
CA ASP A 166 -17.53 -4.97 -8.40
C ASP A 166 -17.44 -5.66 -7.02
N GLU A 167 -16.79 -5.00 -6.03
CA GLU A 167 -16.48 -5.53 -4.70
C GLU A 167 -15.63 -6.83 -4.71
N VAL A 168 -14.96 -7.10 -5.84
CA VAL A 168 -14.09 -8.28 -6.01
C VAL A 168 -12.70 -7.98 -5.49
N ARG A 169 -12.28 -8.74 -4.48
CA ARG A 169 -10.95 -8.63 -3.87
C ARG A 169 -9.98 -9.62 -4.52
N PRO A 170 -8.72 -9.24 -4.77
CA PRO A 170 -7.68 -10.18 -5.23
C PRO A 170 -7.35 -11.26 -4.20
N ASP A 171 -6.83 -12.40 -4.67
CA ASP A 171 -6.47 -13.54 -3.83
C ASP A 171 -5.52 -13.17 -2.69
N TYR A 172 -4.53 -12.31 -2.94
CA TYR A 172 -3.57 -11.86 -1.92
C TYR A 172 -4.22 -11.05 -0.79
N VAL A 173 -5.33 -10.34 -1.07
CA VAL A 173 -6.10 -9.60 -0.06
C VAL A 173 -6.96 -10.55 0.77
N LEU A 174 -7.55 -11.55 0.11
CA LEU A 174 -8.36 -12.59 0.76
C LEU A 174 -7.49 -13.45 1.70
N ASP A 175 -6.32 -13.89 1.24
CA ASP A 175 -5.33 -14.65 2.02
C ASP A 175 -4.88 -13.86 3.27
N MET A 176 -4.57 -12.56 3.10
CA MET A 176 -4.20 -11.69 4.22
C MET A 176 -5.31 -11.62 5.27
N LYS A 177 -6.56 -11.41 4.85
CA LYS A 177 -7.69 -11.38 5.78
C LYS A 177 -7.81 -12.72 6.52
N GLU A 178 -7.79 -13.83 5.81
CA GLU A 178 -7.94 -15.16 6.40
C GLU A 178 -6.88 -15.41 7.49
N LYS A 179 -5.60 -15.12 7.20
CA LYS A 179 -4.50 -15.32 8.15
C LYS A 179 -4.59 -14.44 9.38
N ILE A 180 -5.00 -13.18 9.21
CA ILE A 180 -5.28 -12.26 10.31
C ILE A 180 -6.42 -12.80 11.18
N GLU A 181 -7.51 -13.26 10.57
CA GLU A 181 -8.68 -13.75 11.31
C GLU A 181 -8.41 -15.05 12.06
N GLN A 182 -7.57 -15.92 11.52
CA GLN A 182 -7.11 -17.12 12.21
C GLN A 182 -6.18 -16.78 13.39
N ASN A 183 -5.52 -15.61 13.39
CA ASN A 183 -4.50 -15.23 14.37
C ASN A 183 -4.67 -13.77 14.88
N ARG A 184 -5.81 -13.46 15.50
CA ARG A 184 -6.15 -12.12 16.02
C ARG A 184 -5.43 -11.79 17.34
N SER A 185 -4.11 -11.70 17.32
CA SER A 185 -3.31 -11.35 18.52
C SER A 185 -2.33 -10.22 18.23
N GLY A 186 -1.87 -9.54 19.29
CA GLY A 186 -0.92 -8.43 19.18
C GLY A 186 -1.45 -7.32 18.29
N LEU A 187 -0.69 -6.99 17.23
CA LEU A 187 -1.06 -5.93 16.28
C LEU A 187 -2.43 -6.14 15.62
N PHE A 188 -2.90 -7.39 15.56
CA PHE A 188 -4.17 -7.76 14.93
C PHE A 188 -5.31 -7.96 15.92
N GLU A 189 -5.07 -7.77 17.21
CA GLU A 189 -6.13 -7.85 18.21
C GLU A 189 -7.17 -6.76 17.97
N GLY A 190 -8.45 -7.14 17.95
CA GLY A 190 -9.58 -6.22 17.77
C GLY A 190 -9.81 -5.73 16.33
N ILE A 191 -8.99 -6.14 15.35
CA ILE A 191 -9.22 -5.77 13.95
C ILE A 191 -10.53 -6.42 13.45
N VAL A 192 -11.35 -5.61 12.78
CA VAL A 192 -12.59 -6.06 12.13
C VAL A 192 -12.57 -5.59 10.69
N PHE A 193 -12.87 -6.52 9.77
CA PHE A 193 -13.04 -6.25 8.35
C PHE A 193 -14.53 -6.08 8.05
N GLU A 194 -14.90 -4.90 7.57
CA GLU A 194 -16.26 -4.63 7.07
C GLU A 194 -16.45 -5.29 5.70
N GLU A 195 -17.69 -5.67 5.37
CA GLU A 195 -18.03 -6.26 4.06
C GLU A 195 -17.91 -5.27 2.90
#